data_AF-A0A5Q5CJ56-F1
#
_entry.id   AF-A0A5Q5CJ56-F1
#
_cell.length_a   1.000
_cell.length_b   1.000
_cell.length_c   1.000
_cell.angle_alpha   90.00
_cell.angle_beta   90.00
_cell.angle_gamma   90.00
#
_symmetry.space_group_name_H-M   'P 1'
#
loop_
_entity.id
_entity.type
_entity.pdbx_description
1 polymer ?
#
loop_
_entity_poly.entity_id
_entity_poly.type
_entity_poly.pdbx_seq_one_letter_code
_entity_poly.pdbx_strand_id
1 'polypeptide(L)'
;MYTNEFPEETLRINFEHWLCEAIRTGVRNAHLQPLTPLSAQTWQAIDEVADAAAAVGGQSAHVARLQNVVLAARDQFARQLDGTHRTPHILLGRAAS
;
A
#
# COMPACT_ATOMS: atom_id res chain seq x y z
N MET A 1 -18.60 -20.89 0.52
CA MET A 1 -18.08 -19.87 -0.42
C MET A 1 -16.98 -19.16 0.33
N TYR A 2 -15.71 -19.53 0.11
CA TYR A 2 -14.57 -18.84 0.73
C TYR A 2 -14.31 -17.59 -0.10
N THR A 3 -14.54 -16.41 0.44
CA THR A 3 -14.08 -15.18 -0.19
C THR A 3 -12.56 -15.16 -0.04
N ASN A 4 -11.83 -15.17 -1.16
CA ASN A 4 -10.37 -14.97 -1.20
C ASN A 4 -10.01 -13.50 -0.87
N GLU A 5 -10.71 -12.90 0.08
CA GLU A 5 -10.49 -11.53 0.52
C GLU A 5 -9.72 -11.62 1.84
N PHE A 6 -8.50 -11.08 1.82
CA PHE A 6 -7.76 -10.87 3.06
C PHE A 6 -8.54 -9.88 3.92
N PRO A 7 -8.62 -10.09 5.25
CA PRO A 7 -9.28 -9.14 6.13
C PRO A 7 -8.71 -7.73 5.92
N GLU A 8 -9.57 -6.71 5.85
CA GLU A 8 -9.16 -5.30 5.74
C GLU A 8 -8.13 -4.93 6.83
N GLU A 9 -8.32 -5.47 8.04
CA GLU A 9 -7.39 -5.31 9.14
C GLU A 9 -5.99 -5.86 8.82
N THR A 10 -5.89 -7.02 8.16
CA THR A 10 -4.62 -7.57 7.69
C THR A 10 -3.96 -6.66 6.64
N LEU A 11 -4.75 -6.10 5.72
CA LEU A 11 -4.24 -5.13 4.74
C LEU A 11 -3.69 -3.88 5.41
N ARG A 12 -4.42 -3.34 6.40
CA ARG A 12 -4.01 -2.15 7.17
C ARG A 12 -2.74 -2.40 7.97
N ILE A 13 -2.66 -3.53 8.68
CA ILE A 13 -1.47 -3.91 9.45
C ILE A 13 -0.24 -4.01 8.54
N ASN A 14 -0.38 -4.67 7.40
CA ASN A 14 0.72 -4.83 6.45
C ASN A 14 1.14 -3.49 5.84
N PHE A 15 0.19 -2.65 5.43
CA PHE A 15 0.48 -1.33 4.90
C PHE A 15 1.25 -0.46 5.90
N GLU A 16 0.77 -0.34 7.14
CA GLU A 16 1.41 0.49 8.16
C GLU A 16 2.80 -0.04 8.54
N HIS A 17 2.97 -1.37 8.63
CA HIS A 17 4.27 -1.99 8.87
C HIS A 17 5.29 -1.56 7.81
N TRP A 18 4.97 -1.73 6.53
CA TRP A 18 5.91 -1.43 5.45
C TRP A 18 6.11 0.06 5.21
N LEU A 19 5.08 0.88 5.44
CA LEU A 19 5.21 2.33 5.41
C LEU A 19 6.21 2.81 6.48
N CYS A 20 6.12 2.28 7.70
CA CYS A 20 7.05 2.61 8.77
C CYS A 20 8.48 2.15 8.46
N GLU A 21 8.65 0.94 7.90
CA GLU A 21 9.95 0.42 7.48
C GLU A 21 10.58 1.28 6.37
N ALA A 22 9.79 1.72 5.39
CA ALA A 22 10.24 2.62 4.32
C ALA A 22 10.74 3.96 4.87
N ILE A 23 9.98 4.57 5.80
CA ILE A 23 10.38 5.82 6.47
C ILE A 23 11.66 5.63 7.29
N ARG A 24 11.77 4.50 8.01
CA ARG A 24 12.88 4.22 8.93
C ARG A 24 14.19 3.93 8.21
N THR A 25 14.12 3.19 7.10
CA THR A 25 15.31 2.64 6.43
C THR A 25 15.67 3.37 5.15
N GLY A 26 14.69 3.98 4.46
CA GLY A 26 14.86 4.50 3.11
C GLY A 26 15.16 3.42 2.06
N VAL A 27 14.93 2.14 2.38
CA VAL A 27 15.24 1.01 1.50
C VAL A 27 14.01 0.62 0.68
N ARG A 28 14.16 0.67 -0.65
CA ARG A 28 13.16 0.17 -1.60
C ARG A 28 13.04 -1.34 -1.55
N ASN A 29 11.91 -1.87 -2.00
CA ASN A 29 11.73 -3.30 -2.24
C ASN A 29 11.97 -4.19 -1.00
N ALA A 30 12.00 -3.62 0.21
CA ALA A 30 12.06 -4.38 1.46
C ALA A 30 10.88 -5.37 1.58
N HIS A 31 9.78 -5.05 0.89
CA HIS A 31 8.55 -5.83 0.76
C HIS A 31 8.62 -7.03 -0.20
N LEU A 32 9.72 -7.23 -0.93
CA LEU A 32 9.89 -8.41 -1.80
C LEU A 32 9.98 -9.73 -1.02
N GLN A 33 9.89 -9.68 0.32
CA GLN A 33 9.65 -10.81 1.22
C GLN A 33 8.55 -10.39 2.24
N PRO A 34 7.72 -11.27 2.81
CA PRO A 34 6.83 -12.28 2.23
C PRO A 34 5.53 -11.68 1.63
N LEU A 35 4.74 -12.55 0.98
CA LEU A 35 3.43 -12.34 0.31
C LEU A 35 2.42 -11.49 1.09
N THR A 36 2.58 -10.17 1.07
CA THR A 36 1.66 -9.22 1.69
C THR A 36 0.64 -8.74 0.65
N PRO A 37 -0.68 -8.77 0.96
CA PRO A 37 -1.73 -8.61 -0.05
C PRO A 37 -2.01 -7.15 -0.43
N LEU A 38 -0.97 -6.34 -0.62
CA LEU A 38 -1.11 -4.98 -1.14
C LEU A 38 -1.05 -4.98 -2.67
N SER A 39 -1.76 -4.02 -3.28
CA SER A 39 -1.71 -3.82 -4.73
C SER A 39 -0.34 -3.34 -5.18
N ALA A 40 0.01 -3.59 -6.45
CA ALA A 40 1.25 -3.10 -7.04
C ALA A 40 1.40 -1.56 -6.92
N GLN A 41 0.28 -0.83 -7.02
CA GLN A 41 0.27 0.63 -6.89
C GLN A 41 0.56 1.08 -5.45
N THR A 42 0.04 0.36 -4.45
CA THR A 42 0.35 0.61 -3.04
C THR A 42 1.82 0.31 -2.74
N TRP A 43 2.38 -0.76 -3.33
CA TRP A 43 3.81 -1.04 -3.22
C TRP A 43 4.68 0.05 -3.83
N GLN A 44 4.33 0.51 -5.03
CA GLN A 44 5.04 1.61 -5.66
C GLN A 44 5.02 2.87 -4.79
N ALA A 45 3.88 3.19 -4.16
CA ALA A 45 3.80 4.35 -3.27
C ALA A 45 4.67 4.20 -2.00
N ILE A 46 4.80 2.98 -1.46
CA ILE A 46 5.73 2.70 -0.34
C ILE A 46 7.18 2.88 -0.79
N ASP A 47 7.53 2.44 -1.99
CA ASP A 47 8.86 2.64 -2.58
C ASP A 47 9.19 4.14 -2.75
N GLU A 48 8.22 4.96 -3.16
CA GLU A 48 8.38 6.42 -3.26
C GLU A 48 8.62 7.08 -1.89
N VAL A 49 8.01 6.55 -0.83
CA VAL A 49 8.28 6.97 0.55
C VAL A 49 9.71 6.62 0.95
N ALA A 50 10.19 5.42 0.61
CA ALA A 50 11.57 5.02 0.87
C ALA A 50 12.58 5.94 0.15
N ASP A 51 12.34 6.26 -1.12
CA ASP A 51 13.18 7.19 -1.90
C ASP A 51 13.20 8.60 -1.28
N ALA A 52 12.05 9.11 -0.84
CA ALA A 52 11.97 10.40 -0.17
C ALA A 52 12.69 10.39 1.18
N ALA A 53 12.54 9.32 1.97
CA ALA A 53 13.19 9.16 3.27
C ALA A 53 14.72 9.11 3.13
N ALA A 54 15.23 8.37 2.15
CA ALA A 54 16.67 8.32 1.83
C ALA A 54 17.23 9.71 1.45
N ALA A 55 16.42 10.56 0.81
CA ALA A 55 16.80 11.90 0.42
C ALA A 55 16.73 12.95 1.55
N VAL A 56 16.22 12.63 2.75
CA VAL A 56 15.93 13.65 3.77
C VAL A 56 17.17 14.40 4.24
N GLY A 57 18.32 13.74 4.45
CA GLY A 57 19.63 14.38 4.68
C GLY A 57 19.70 15.55 5.69
N GLY A 58 18.69 15.74 6.54
CA GLY A 58 18.51 16.91 7.42
C GLY A 58 17.96 18.20 6.76
N GLN A 59 17.55 18.20 5.50
CA GLN A 59 17.06 19.40 4.80
C GLN A 59 15.54 19.57 4.90
N SER A 60 15.07 20.73 5.34
CA SER A 60 13.63 21.03 5.53
C SER A 60 12.77 20.83 4.27
N ALA A 61 13.31 21.11 3.07
CA ALA A 61 12.60 20.89 1.82
C ALA A 61 12.36 19.39 1.54
N HIS A 62 13.31 18.53 1.93
CA HIS A 62 13.15 17.09 1.80
C HIS A 62 12.22 16.51 2.88
N VAL A 63 12.15 17.13 4.07
CA VAL A 63 11.15 16.78 5.09
C VAL A 63 9.73 17.05 4.61
N ALA A 64 9.47 18.22 4.00
CA ALA A 64 8.17 18.53 3.42
C ALA A 64 7.81 17.56 2.27
N ARG A 65 8.79 17.20 1.44
CA ARG A 65 8.60 16.17 0.41
C ARG A 65 8.22 14.82 1.02
N LEU A 66 8.91 14.38 2.07
CA LEU A 66 8.60 13.12 2.77
C LEU A 66 7.16 13.11 3.29
N GLN A 67 6.71 14.20 3.91
CA GLN A 67 5.33 14.30 4.41
C GLN A 67 4.31 14.17 3.27
N ASN A 68 4.55 14.82 2.13
CA ASN A 68 3.66 14.75 0.98
C ASN A 68 3.56 13.34 0.39
N VAL A 69 4.69 12.62 0.25
CA VAL A 69 4.66 11.25 -0.29
C VAL A 69 4.04 10.25 0.68
N VAL A 70 4.20 10.44 2.00
CA VAL A 70 3.52 9.61 3.01
C VAL A 70 2.00 9.78 2.93
N LEU A 71 1.52 11.01 2.75
CA LEU A 71 0.09 11.27 2.54
C LEU A 71 -0.42 10.62 1.24
N ALA A 72 0.34 10.72 0.15
CA ALA A 72 -0.01 10.10 -1.12
C ALA A 72 -0.08 8.57 -1.02
N ALA A 73 0.84 7.93 -0.30
CA ALA A 73 0.82 6.50 -0.06
C ALA A 73 -0.41 6.04 0.73
N ARG A 74 -0.82 6.81 1.75
CA ARG A 74 -2.04 6.55 2.54
C ARG A 74 -3.31 6.69 1.71
N ASP A 75 -3.37 7.71 0.86
CA ASP A 75 -4.48 7.93 -0.06
C ASP A 75 -4.58 6.81 -1.12
N GLN A 76 -3.44 6.35 -1.63
CA GLN A 76 -3.41 5.17 -2.52
C GLN A 76 -3.89 3.89 -1.83
N PHE A 77 -3.52 3.68 -0.57
CA PHE A 77 -4.01 2.55 0.22
C PHE A 77 -5.53 2.65 0.47
N ALA A 78 -6.05 3.84 0.79
CA ALA A 78 -7.49 4.06 0.94
C ALA A 78 -8.27 3.73 -0.35
N ARG A 79 -7.75 4.15 -1.52
CA ARG A 79 -8.32 3.77 -2.83
C ARG A 79 -8.33 2.26 -3.05
N GLN A 80 -7.31 1.54 -2.61
CA GLN A 80 -7.29 0.08 -2.70
C GLN A 80 -8.44 -0.52 -1.88
N LEU A 81 -8.65 -0.06 -0.63
CA LEU A 81 -9.74 -0.52 0.22
C LEU A 81 -11.12 -0.21 -0.38
N ASP A 82 -11.31 1.00 -0.92
CA ASP A 82 -12.54 1.37 -1.62
C ASP A 82 -12.78 0.55 -2.89
N GLY A 83 -11.71 0.23 -3.63
CA GLY A 83 -11.75 -0.60 -4.83
C GLY A 83 -12.14 -2.05 -4.51
N THR A 84 -11.65 -2.60 -3.40
CA THR A 84 -12.09 -3.92 -2.90
C THR A 84 -13.57 -3.90 -2.52
N HIS A 85 -14.08 -2.84 -1.90
CA HIS A 85 -15.50 -2.69 -1.57
C HIS A 85 -16.41 -2.47 -2.79
N ARG A 86 -15.90 -1.82 -3.85
CA ARG A 86 -16.66 -1.51 -5.07
C ARG A 86 -16.60 -2.56 -6.15
N THR A 87 -15.80 -3.63 -6.01
CA THR A 87 -15.85 -4.74 -6.95
C THR A 87 -17.22 -5.40 -6.76
N PRO A 88 -18.19 -5.17 -7.67
CA PRO A 88 -19.49 -5.80 -7.52
C PRO A 88 -19.23 -7.29 -7.61
N HIS A 89 -19.82 -8.08 -6.73
CA HIS A 89 -19.98 -9.51 -6.97
C HIS A 89 -20.68 -9.69 -8.31
N ILE A 90 -19.91 -9.76 -9.41
CA ILE A 90 -20.39 -10.32 -10.65
C ILE A 90 -20.63 -11.78 -10.31
N LEU A 91 -21.88 -12.03 -9.93
CA LEU A 91 -22.49 -13.33 -9.86
C LEU A 91 -22.09 -14.07 -11.14
N LEU A 92 -21.11 -14.97 -11.03
CA LEU A 92 -20.98 -16.13 -11.90
C LEU A 92 -22.13 -17.10 -11.57
N GLY A 93 -23.36 -16.60 -11.69
CA GLY A 93 -24.58 -17.35 -11.66
C GLY A 93 -24.85 -17.89 -13.05
N ARG A 94 -24.11 -18.95 -13.40
CA ARG A 94 -24.62 -20.09 -14.17
C ARG A 94 -25.46 -19.73 -15.40
N ALA A 95 -24.79 -19.44 -16.52
CA ALA A 95 -25.34 -19.84 -17.81
C ALA A 95 -25.27 -21.38 -17.89
N ALA A 96 -26.35 -22.04 -17.48
CA ALA A 96 -26.56 -23.44 -17.80
C ALA A 96 -28.05 -23.67 -18.11
N SER A 97 -28.25 -24.10 -19.35
CA SER A 97 -29.43 -24.72 -19.94
C SER A 97 -30.50 -23.79 -20.51
#